data_AF-A0A836VEW1-F1
#
_entry.id   AF-A0A836VEW1-F1
#
_cell.length_a   1.000
_cell.length_b   1.000
_cell.length_c   1.000
_cell.angle_alpha   90.00
_cell.angle_beta   90.00
_cell.angle_gamma   90.00
#
_symmetry.space_group_name_H-M   'P 1'
#
loop_
_entity.id
_entity.type
_entity.pdbx_description
1 polymer ?
#
loop_
_entity_poly.entity_id
_entity_poly.type
_entity_poly.pdbx_seq_one_letter_code
_entity_poly.pdbx_strand_id
1 'polypeptide(L)'
;MALNPGSVIFSLWKKWNQFFQKIKPMSVPKIFELSCQTQNYNWGRKGSSSLVAQLLKGQSIDENLPYAELWMGIHPNAPSHVQFGNGEELAGILQREPKLLGNYVLNRWGALPFLFKILSIAQPLSIQMHPDKLWAKQLHLRDPRNYPDDNHKPEIALCLSDLEALYEFEKKAYLTAFLTRYPFFYH
;
A
#
# COMPACT_ATOMS: atom_id res chain seq x y z
N MET A 1 51.40 -10.12 37.85
CA MET A 1 50.85 -9.53 36.61
C MET A 1 49.57 -8.79 37.00
N ALA A 2 49.66 -7.50 37.31
CA ALA A 2 48.52 -6.72 37.80
C ALA A 2 47.67 -6.26 36.62
N LEU A 3 46.41 -6.70 36.56
CA LEU A 3 45.45 -6.20 35.58
C LEU A 3 45.19 -4.71 35.88
N ASN A 4 45.52 -3.84 34.92
CA ASN A 4 45.28 -2.40 35.03
C ASN A 4 43.76 -2.14 35.03
N PRO A 5 43.15 -1.69 36.14
CA PRO A 5 41.70 -1.52 36.25
C PRO A 5 41.12 -0.55 35.21
N GLY A 6 41.95 0.39 34.74
CA GLY A 6 41.57 1.37 33.72
C GLY A 6 41.28 0.75 32.34
N SER A 7 41.88 -0.39 31.99
CA SER A 7 41.67 -1.01 30.66
C SER A 7 40.31 -1.69 30.53
N VAL A 8 39.80 -2.26 31.62
CA VAL A 8 38.49 -2.94 31.67
C VAL A 8 37.36 -1.90 31.62
N ILE A 9 37.48 -0.81 32.38
CA ILE A 9 36.50 0.28 32.40
C ILE A 9 36.44 0.98 31.02
N PHE A 10 37.60 1.20 30.38
CA PHE A 10 37.65 1.80 29.05
C PHE A 10 37.06 0.90 27.96
N SER A 11 37.27 -0.42 28.06
CA SER A 11 36.66 -1.42 27.17
C SER A 11 35.13 -1.47 27.32
N LEU A 12 34.63 -1.48 28.56
CA LEU A 12 33.19 -1.43 28.84
C LEU A 12 32.56 -0.13 28.36
N TRP A 13 33.23 1.02 28.58
CA TRP A 13 32.79 2.31 28.07
C TRP A 13 32.74 2.34 26.54
N LYS A 14 33.73 1.77 25.83
CA LYS A 14 33.69 1.65 24.36
C LYS A 14 32.54 0.78 23.86
N LYS A 15 32.30 -0.37 24.51
CA LYS A 15 31.16 -1.24 24.17
C LYS A 15 29.83 -0.55 24.44
N TRP A 16 29.72 0.14 25.57
CA TRP A 16 28.57 0.96 25.93
C TRP A 16 28.35 2.10 24.92
N ASN A 17 29.40 2.82 24.53
CA ASN A 17 29.30 3.93 23.59
C ASN A 17 28.95 3.44 22.17
N GLN A 18 29.50 2.31 21.72
CA GLN A 18 29.08 1.66 20.47
C GLN A 18 27.62 1.19 20.53
N PHE A 19 27.18 0.67 21.68
CA PHE A 19 25.78 0.32 21.91
C PHE A 19 24.90 1.57 21.81
N PHE A 20 25.23 2.68 22.47
CA PHE A 20 24.47 3.93 22.36
C PHE A 20 24.54 4.60 20.98
N GLN A 21 25.64 4.44 20.23
CA GLN A 21 25.69 4.88 18.83
C GLN A 21 24.77 4.05 17.93
N LYS A 22 24.55 2.76 18.23
CA LYS A 22 23.51 1.94 17.58
C LYS A 22 22.09 2.32 18.00
N ILE A 23 21.91 2.90 19.20
CA ILE A 23 20.60 3.27 19.74
C ILE A 23 20.25 4.74 19.45
N LYS A 24 21.20 5.58 19.00
CA LYS A 24 20.85 6.93 18.56
C LYS A 24 19.84 6.81 17.42
N PRO A 25 18.59 7.29 17.60
CA PRO A 25 17.60 7.21 16.55
C PRO A 25 18.16 7.99 15.36
N MET A 26 18.33 7.28 14.25
CA MET A 26 18.76 7.89 13.01
C MET A 26 17.72 8.95 12.64
N SER A 27 18.16 10.19 12.44
CA SER A 27 17.27 11.28 12.07
C SER A 27 16.60 10.93 10.74
N VAL A 28 15.28 10.87 10.72
CA VAL A 28 14.52 10.63 9.50
C VAL A 28 14.77 11.81 8.55
N PRO A 29 15.28 11.59 7.33
CA PRO A 29 15.48 12.67 6.37
C PRO A 29 14.13 13.27 5.95
N LYS A 30 14.13 14.53 5.51
CA LYS A 30 12.88 15.21 5.10
C LYS A 30 12.23 14.56 3.87
N ILE A 31 13.05 14.00 2.98
CA ILE A 31 12.63 13.29 1.77
C ILE A 31 13.42 12.00 1.73
N PHE A 32 12.73 10.89 1.50
CA PHE A 32 13.32 9.57 1.35
C PHE A 32 12.56 8.75 0.32
N GLU A 33 13.28 7.85 -0.33
CA GLU A 33 12.71 6.90 -1.27
C GLU A 33 12.08 5.71 -0.54
N LEU A 34 10.95 5.24 -1.08
CA LEU A 34 10.27 4.03 -0.61
C LEU A 34 10.63 2.85 -1.50
N SER A 35 10.92 1.71 -0.88
CA SER A 35 10.85 0.39 -1.51
C SER A 35 9.45 -0.17 -1.29
N CYS A 36 8.70 -0.31 -2.37
CA CYS A 36 7.29 -0.67 -2.35
C CYS A 36 7.10 -2.12 -2.81
N GLN A 37 6.01 -2.75 -2.38
CA GLN A 37 5.74 -4.14 -2.73
C GLN A 37 4.74 -4.24 -3.88
N THR A 38 4.92 -5.27 -4.69
CA THR A 38 4.00 -5.60 -5.78
C THR A 38 3.07 -6.74 -5.41
N GLN A 39 1.90 -6.75 -6.03
CA GLN A 39 0.99 -7.88 -6.03
C GLN A 39 0.98 -8.51 -7.42
N ASN A 40 1.27 -9.80 -7.47
CA ASN A 40 1.40 -10.57 -8.71
C ASN A 40 0.10 -11.29 -9.08
N TYR A 41 -1.02 -10.57 -9.07
CA TYR A 41 -2.32 -11.15 -9.43
C TYR A 41 -2.38 -11.52 -10.93
N ASN A 42 -3.03 -12.63 -11.25
CA ASN A 42 -3.07 -13.19 -12.62
C ASN A 42 -3.65 -12.24 -13.68
N TRP A 43 -4.48 -11.27 -13.28
CA TRP A 43 -5.05 -10.27 -14.18
C TRP A 43 -4.05 -9.20 -14.62
N GLY A 44 -2.88 -9.13 -14.00
CA GLY A 44 -1.86 -8.12 -14.27
C GLY A 44 -1.10 -8.34 -15.58
N ARG A 45 -0.53 -7.26 -16.13
CA ARG A 45 0.42 -7.35 -17.25
C ARG A 45 1.67 -8.10 -16.85
N LYS A 46 2.26 -8.86 -17.78
CA LYS A 46 3.44 -9.69 -17.51
C LYS A 46 4.73 -8.95 -17.78
N GLY A 47 5.74 -9.23 -16.96
CA GLY A 47 7.11 -8.81 -17.24
C GLY A 47 7.26 -7.32 -17.51
N SER A 48 8.18 -6.99 -18.42
CA SER A 48 8.49 -5.62 -18.81
C SER A 48 7.34 -4.90 -19.51
N SER A 49 6.26 -5.59 -19.90
CA SER A 49 5.05 -4.94 -20.43
C SER A 49 4.18 -4.29 -19.35
N SER A 50 4.46 -4.58 -18.07
CA SER A 50 3.79 -3.97 -16.94
C SER A 50 4.50 -2.70 -16.48
N LEU A 51 3.77 -1.59 -16.39
CA LEU A 51 4.28 -0.37 -15.76
C LEU A 51 4.68 -0.63 -14.30
N VAL A 52 3.95 -1.51 -13.60
CA VAL A 52 4.30 -1.90 -12.22
C VAL A 52 5.68 -2.56 -12.18
N ALA A 53 6.00 -3.46 -13.12
CA ALA A 53 7.32 -4.08 -13.21
C ALA A 53 8.42 -3.06 -13.53
N GLN A 54 8.17 -2.15 -14.47
CA GLN A 54 9.13 -1.12 -14.86
C GLN A 54 9.48 -0.16 -13.71
N LEU A 55 8.55 0.06 -12.78
CA LEU A 55 8.75 0.92 -11.61
C LEU A 55 9.53 0.25 -10.47
N LEU A 56 9.72 -1.09 -10.52
CA LEU A 56 10.57 -1.81 -9.56
C LEU A 56 12.06 -1.58 -9.85
N LYS A 57 12.56 -0.41 -9.46
CA LYS A 57 13.98 -0.06 -9.60
C LYS A 57 14.87 -1.08 -8.87
N GLY A 58 15.93 -1.51 -9.54
CA GLY A 58 16.98 -2.34 -8.93
C GLY A 58 16.62 -3.82 -8.74
N GLN A 59 15.46 -4.27 -9.24
CA GLN A 59 15.07 -5.68 -9.21
C GLN A 59 15.06 -6.25 -10.64
N SER A 60 15.46 -7.51 -10.80
CA SER A 60 15.31 -8.22 -12.06
C SER A 60 13.83 -8.50 -12.33
N ILE A 61 13.36 -8.16 -13.53
CA ILE A 61 12.00 -8.44 -13.97
C ILE A 61 11.91 -9.88 -14.48
N ASP A 62 10.96 -10.65 -13.96
CA ASP A 62 10.59 -11.95 -14.54
C ASP A 62 9.56 -11.73 -15.65
N GLU A 63 9.95 -12.00 -16.89
CA GLU A 63 9.10 -11.76 -18.06
C GLU A 63 7.80 -12.59 -18.08
N ASN A 64 7.73 -13.67 -17.31
CA ASN A 64 6.55 -14.53 -17.25
C ASN A 64 5.60 -14.21 -16.10
N LEU A 65 6.08 -13.45 -15.10
CA LEU A 65 5.32 -13.11 -13.90
C LEU A 65 4.36 -11.94 -14.17
N PRO A 66 3.08 -12.01 -13.76
CA PRO A 66 2.19 -10.87 -13.83
C PRO A 66 2.52 -9.87 -12.71
N TYR A 67 2.60 -8.59 -13.02
CA TYR A 67 2.81 -7.49 -12.08
C TYR A 67 1.57 -6.60 -12.11
N ALA A 68 0.65 -6.83 -11.17
CA ALA A 68 -0.70 -6.30 -11.23
C ALA A 68 -0.85 -4.97 -10.48
N GLU A 69 -0.36 -4.91 -9.24
CA GLU A 69 -0.44 -3.71 -8.40
C GLU A 69 0.94 -3.38 -7.78
N LEU A 70 1.28 -2.09 -7.67
CA LEU A 70 2.35 -1.58 -6.80
C LEU A 70 1.72 -0.84 -5.62
N TRP A 71 2.02 -1.24 -4.39
CA TRP A 71 1.39 -0.67 -3.18
C TRP A 71 2.35 0.27 -2.47
N MET A 72 1.89 1.50 -2.25
CA MET A 72 2.63 2.56 -1.58
C MET A 72 1.84 3.02 -0.34
N GLY A 73 2.37 2.72 0.84
CA GLY A 73 1.75 3.07 2.11
C GLY A 73 2.11 2.13 3.25
N ILE A 74 1.22 2.05 4.24
CA ILE A 74 1.41 1.30 5.48
C ILE A 74 0.49 0.08 5.60
N HIS A 75 0.04 -0.46 4.47
CA HIS A 75 -0.89 -1.59 4.50
C HIS A 75 -0.15 -2.88 4.88
N PRO A 76 -0.64 -3.67 5.87
CA PRO A 76 0.09 -4.83 6.41
C PRO A 76 0.35 -5.94 5.38
N ASN A 77 -0.54 -6.12 4.40
CA ASN A 77 -0.36 -7.12 3.33
C ASN A 77 0.72 -6.76 2.30
N ALA A 78 1.15 -5.50 2.23
CA ALA A 78 2.16 -5.05 1.26
C ALA A 78 2.91 -3.82 1.82
N PRO A 79 3.67 -4.00 2.92
CA PRO A 79 4.27 -2.88 3.64
C PRO A 79 5.36 -2.20 2.81
N SER A 80 5.30 -0.87 2.71
CA SER A 80 6.41 -0.09 2.14
C SER A 80 7.55 0.06 3.14
N HIS A 81 8.78 -0.02 2.66
CA HIS A 81 10.01 0.17 3.44
C HIS A 81 10.73 1.42 2.97
N VAL A 82 11.55 2.01 3.82
CA VAL A 82 12.39 3.15 3.40
C VAL A 82 13.71 2.66 2.81
N GLN A 83 14.33 3.42 1.90
CA GLN A 83 15.65 3.09 1.35
C GLN A 83 16.82 3.77 2.09
N PHE A 84 16.62 4.20 3.34
CA PHE A 84 17.69 4.74 4.18
C PHE A 84 17.85 3.91 5.46
N GLY A 85 18.99 4.09 6.12
CA GLY A 85 19.28 3.41 7.38
C GLY A 85 19.29 1.90 7.22
N ASN A 86 18.48 1.21 8.02
CA ASN A 86 18.36 -0.26 8.02
C ASN A 86 17.18 -0.77 7.18
N GLY A 87 16.53 0.07 6.38
CA GLY A 87 15.38 -0.33 5.57
C GLY A 87 14.12 -0.61 6.37
N GLU A 88 13.88 0.14 7.46
CA GLU A 88 12.71 -0.01 8.33
C GLU A 88 11.38 0.14 7.56
N GLU A 89 10.35 -0.55 8.04
CA GLU A 89 8.99 -0.39 7.54
C GLU A 89 8.47 1.04 7.78
N LEU A 90 7.80 1.62 6.80
CA LEU A 90 7.21 2.96 6.89
C LEU A 90 6.23 3.07 8.06
N ALA A 91 5.44 2.01 8.34
CA ALA A 91 4.51 1.98 9.46
C ALA A 91 5.23 2.15 10.81
N GLY A 92 6.36 1.45 11.01
CA GLY A 92 7.17 1.55 12.23
C GLY A 92 7.77 2.95 12.41
N ILE A 93 8.25 3.56 11.32
CA ILE A 93 8.74 4.94 11.32
C ILE A 93 7.62 5.91 11.71
N LEU A 94 6.44 5.80 11.11
CA LEU A 94 5.32 6.69 11.41
C LEU A 94 4.77 6.49 12.84
N GLN A 95 4.88 5.28 13.40
CA GLN A 95 4.53 5.04 14.80
C GLN A 95 5.53 5.70 15.77
N ARG A 96 6.83 5.65 15.46
CA ARG A 96 7.90 6.25 16.27
C ARG A 96 7.99 7.78 16.11
N GLU A 97 7.69 8.29 14.91
CA GLU A 97 7.76 9.71 14.54
C GLU A 97 6.40 10.19 13.98
N PRO A 98 5.30 10.17 14.77
CA PRO A 98 3.95 10.48 14.28
C PRO A 98 3.79 11.91 13.76
N LYS A 99 4.74 12.81 14.09
CA LYS A 99 4.81 14.17 13.56
C LYS A 99 4.98 14.20 12.03
N LEU A 100 5.52 13.14 11.42
CA LEU A 100 5.67 13.01 9.96
C LEU A 100 4.33 12.99 9.22
N LEU A 101 3.24 12.56 9.87
CA LEU A 101 1.89 12.63 9.31
C LEU A 101 1.33 14.06 9.28
N GLY A 102 1.86 14.94 10.12
CA GLY A 102 1.29 16.24 10.41
C GLY A 102 0.09 16.17 11.36
N ASN A 103 -0.13 17.25 12.13
CA ASN A 103 -1.11 17.29 13.21
C ASN A 103 -2.55 17.01 12.74
N TYR A 104 -2.93 17.49 11.55
CA TYR A 104 -4.27 17.29 11.02
C TYR A 104 -4.60 15.82 10.79
N VAL A 105 -3.70 15.10 10.10
CA VAL A 105 -3.89 13.68 9.78
C VAL A 105 -3.87 12.84 11.05
N LEU A 106 -2.90 13.11 11.94
CA LEU A 106 -2.77 12.42 13.21
C LEU A 106 -4.04 12.58 14.07
N ASN A 107 -4.56 13.80 14.21
CA ASN A 107 -5.74 14.06 15.05
C ASN A 107 -7.02 13.44 14.48
N ARG A 108 -7.14 13.31 13.16
CA ARG A 108 -8.38 12.84 12.53
C ARG A 108 -8.40 11.34 12.20
N TRP A 109 -7.25 10.74 11.88
CA TRP A 109 -7.16 9.32 11.51
C TRP A 109 -6.14 8.53 12.32
N GLY A 110 -5.19 9.17 13.00
CA GLY A 110 -4.15 8.49 13.80
C GLY A 110 -3.05 7.82 12.99
N ALA A 111 -3.28 7.55 11.70
CA ALA A 111 -2.37 6.89 10.78
C ALA A 111 -2.53 7.46 9.35
N LEU A 112 -1.75 6.95 8.39
CA LEU A 112 -1.89 7.32 6.99
C LEU A 112 -3.27 6.86 6.46
N PRO A 113 -4.15 7.79 6.01
CA PRO A 113 -5.56 7.48 5.79
C PRO A 113 -5.86 6.99 4.37
N PHE A 114 -4.83 6.67 3.58
CA PHE A 114 -4.97 6.20 2.21
C PHE A 114 -3.92 5.15 1.89
N LEU A 115 -4.22 4.33 0.89
CA LEU A 115 -3.29 3.43 0.22
C LEU A 115 -3.18 3.90 -1.22
N PHE A 116 -1.97 4.26 -1.64
CA PHE A 116 -1.73 4.63 -3.02
C PHE A 116 -1.31 3.41 -3.83
N LYS A 117 -1.83 3.28 -5.05
CA LYS A 117 -1.54 2.15 -5.92
C LYS A 117 -1.28 2.57 -7.35
N ILE A 118 -0.44 1.80 -8.04
CA ILE A 118 -0.38 1.78 -9.50
C ILE A 118 -0.86 0.41 -9.95
N LEU A 119 -1.81 0.39 -10.88
CA LEU A 119 -2.37 -0.83 -11.43
C LEU A 119 -1.89 -1.00 -12.88
N SER A 120 -1.48 -2.22 -13.25
CA SER A 120 -1.16 -2.57 -14.63
C SER A 120 -2.05 -3.72 -15.09
N ILE A 121 -3.16 -3.35 -15.73
CA ILE A 121 -4.29 -4.25 -16.00
C ILE A 121 -4.11 -4.90 -17.38
N ALA A 122 -4.19 -6.24 -17.43
CA ALA A 122 -4.20 -7.03 -18.66
C ALA A 122 -5.55 -7.74 -18.91
N GLN A 123 -6.32 -8.01 -17.86
CA GLN A 123 -7.61 -8.66 -17.92
C GLN A 123 -8.67 -7.83 -17.18
N PRO A 124 -9.95 -7.87 -17.60
CA PRO A 124 -11.04 -7.21 -16.90
C PRO A 124 -11.11 -7.65 -15.44
N LEU A 125 -11.31 -6.68 -14.55
CA LEU A 125 -11.51 -6.94 -13.12
C LEU A 125 -12.98 -7.26 -12.84
N SER A 126 -13.25 -7.83 -11.66
CA SER A 126 -14.61 -8.01 -11.17
C SER A 126 -15.36 -6.68 -11.13
N ILE A 127 -16.65 -6.68 -11.47
CA ILE A 127 -17.54 -5.55 -11.18
C ILE A 127 -17.64 -5.43 -9.65
N GLN A 128 -17.40 -4.22 -9.14
CA GLN A 128 -17.31 -3.97 -7.70
C GLN A 128 -18.28 -2.86 -7.28
N MET A 129 -18.72 -2.95 -6.04
CA MET A 129 -19.45 -1.90 -5.35
C MET A 129 -18.95 -1.85 -3.90
N HIS A 130 -18.66 -0.65 -3.41
CA HIS A 130 -18.23 -0.46 -2.04
C HIS A 130 -19.40 0.05 -1.19
N PRO A 131 -19.65 -0.56 -0.01
CA PRO A 131 -20.67 -0.05 0.88
C PRO A 131 -20.28 1.34 1.41
N ASP A 132 -21.28 2.15 1.74
CA ASP A 132 -21.05 3.33 2.57
C ASP A 132 -20.62 2.93 3.99
N LYS A 133 -20.28 3.93 4.81
CA LYS A 133 -19.72 3.68 6.15
C LYS A 133 -20.73 3.02 7.10
N LEU A 134 -22.03 3.27 6.93
CA LEU A 134 -23.06 2.68 7.78
C LEU A 134 -23.21 1.19 7.42
N TRP A 135 -23.28 0.88 6.13
CA TRP A 135 -23.39 -0.48 5.63
C TRP A 135 -22.11 -1.30 5.86
N ALA A 136 -20.92 -0.72 5.68
CA ALA A 136 -19.65 -1.39 5.95
C ALA A 136 -19.60 -1.95 7.37
N LYS A 137 -20.02 -1.16 8.37
CA LYS A 137 -20.15 -1.61 9.77
C LYS A 137 -21.09 -2.78 9.95
N GLN A 138 -22.28 -2.71 9.33
CA GLN A 138 -23.26 -3.79 9.45
C GLN A 138 -22.78 -5.08 8.78
N LEU A 139 -22.12 -4.96 7.63
CA LEU A 139 -21.59 -6.09 6.88
C LEU A 139 -20.41 -6.73 7.60
N HIS A 140 -19.47 -5.94 8.13
CA HIS A 140 -18.36 -6.42 8.95
C HIS A 140 -18.84 -7.19 10.18
N LEU A 141 -19.86 -6.68 10.88
CA LEU A 141 -20.43 -7.36 12.05
C LEU A 141 -21.11 -8.69 11.70
N ARG A 142 -21.69 -8.81 10.50
CA ARG A 142 -22.43 -10.01 10.06
C ARG A 142 -21.51 -11.07 9.44
N ASP A 143 -20.52 -10.64 8.65
CA ASP A 143 -19.63 -11.51 7.89
C ASP A 143 -18.22 -10.90 7.79
N PRO A 144 -17.45 -10.93 8.89
CA PRO A 144 -16.11 -10.34 8.94
C PRO A 144 -15.11 -11.04 8.02
N ARG A 145 -15.44 -12.24 7.49
CA ARG A 145 -14.58 -12.96 6.55
C ARG A 145 -14.58 -12.28 5.18
N ASN A 146 -15.75 -11.86 4.69
CA ASN A 146 -15.88 -11.19 3.39
C ASN A 146 -15.80 -9.65 3.50
N TYR A 147 -16.10 -9.10 4.67
CA TYR A 147 -15.97 -7.68 4.98
C TYR A 147 -14.97 -7.52 6.12
N PRO A 148 -13.66 -7.47 5.84
CA PRO A 148 -12.63 -7.53 6.88
C PRO A 148 -12.49 -6.27 7.73
N ASP A 149 -13.11 -5.17 7.31
CA ASP A 149 -13.10 -3.90 8.05
C ASP A 149 -14.47 -3.19 7.99
N ASP A 150 -14.65 -2.21 8.87
CA ASP A 150 -15.90 -1.49 9.09
C ASP A 150 -15.99 -0.16 8.32
N ASN A 151 -15.09 0.06 7.35
CA ASN A 151 -14.92 1.35 6.72
C ASN A 151 -15.47 1.39 5.29
N HIS A 152 -15.94 2.57 4.88
CA HIS A 152 -16.16 2.85 3.47
C HIS A 152 -14.84 2.93 2.70
N LYS A 153 -14.89 2.62 1.40
CA LYS A 153 -13.72 2.61 0.52
C LYS A 153 -13.92 3.54 -0.70
N PRO A 154 -13.82 4.86 -0.51
CA PRO A 154 -13.83 5.79 -1.62
C PRO A 154 -12.53 5.62 -2.44
N GLU A 155 -12.66 5.59 -3.76
CA GLU A 155 -11.53 5.39 -4.67
C GLU A 155 -11.51 6.49 -5.73
N ILE A 156 -10.30 6.86 -6.16
CA ILE A 156 -10.07 7.76 -7.29
C ILE A 156 -9.08 7.08 -8.22
N ALA A 157 -9.44 6.95 -9.49
CA ALA A 157 -8.58 6.42 -10.53
C ALA A 157 -8.07 7.56 -11.42
N LEU A 158 -6.77 7.57 -11.70
CA LEU A 158 -6.15 8.43 -12.70
C LEU A 158 -5.53 7.55 -13.78
N CYS A 159 -5.92 7.77 -15.03
CA CYS A 159 -5.42 7.02 -16.17
C CYS A 159 -3.99 7.46 -16.51
N LEU A 160 -3.04 6.52 -16.47
CA LEU A 160 -1.66 6.74 -16.94
C LEU A 160 -1.47 6.33 -18.41
N SER A 161 -2.43 5.60 -18.96
CA SER A 161 -2.58 5.18 -20.35
C SER A 161 -4.07 5.15 -20.68
N ASP A 162 -4.44 4.71 -21.88
CA ASP A 162 -5.84 4.44 -22.22
C ASP A 162 -6.46 3.45 -21.21
N LEU A 163 -7.70 3.75 -20.79
CA LEU A 163 -8.46 2.98 -19.82
C LEU A 163 -9.88 2.77 -20.32
N GLU A 164 -10.33 1.52 -20.25
CA GLU A 164 -11.74 1.14 -20.37
C GLU A 164 -12.27 0.80 -18.97
N ALA A 165 -13.40 1.42 -18.59
CA ALA A 165 -14.00 1.21 -17.28
C ALA A 165 -15.53 1.21 -17.37
N LEU A 166 -16.16 0.40 -16.54
CA LEU A 166 -17.59 0.50 -16.24
C LEU A 166 -17.74 1.38 -15.00
N TYR A 167 -18.55 2.44 -15.11
CA TYR A 167 -18.78 3.37 -14.02
C TYR A 167 -20.25 3.80 -14.01
N GLU A 168 -20.91 3.55 -12.88
CA GLU A 168 -22.34 3.82 -12.64
C GLU A 168 -23.29 3.13 -13.64
N PHE A 169 -24.60 3.30 -13.39
CA PHE A 169 -25.63 2.82 -14.32
C PHE A 169 -25.85 3.85 -15.43
N GLU A 170 -26.10 3.34 -16.63
CA GLU A 170 -26.52 4.20 -17.73
C GLU A 170 -27.95 4.72 -17.55
N LYS A 171 -28.31 5.77 -18.30
CA LYS A 171 -29.63 6.40 -18.19
C LYS A 171 -30.75 5.38 -18.44
N LYS A 172 -31.78 5.45 -17.60
CA LYS A 172 -32.98 4.57 -17.68
C LYS A 172 -33.53 4.45 -19.10
N ALA A 173 -33.68 5.56 -19.83
CA ALA A 173 -34.22 5.55 -21.19
C ALA A 173 -33.37 4.70 -22.16
N TYR A 174 -32.04 4.79 -22.04
CA TYR A 174 -31.13 3.97 -22.84
C TYR A 174 -31.25 2.49 -22.47
N LEU A 175 -31.24 2.18 -21.17
CA LEU A 175 -31.40 0.81 -20.68
C LEU A 175 -32.72 0.18 -21.16
N THR A 176 -33.83 0.91 -21.09
CA THR A 176 -35.14 0.43 -21.58
C THR A 176 -35.10 0.13 -23.08
N ALA A 177 -34.50 1.01 -23.89
CA ALA A 177 -34.38 0.81 -25.32
C ALA A 177 -33.47 -0.38 -25.66
N PHE A 178 -32.36 -0.51 -24.94
CA PHE A 178 -31.40 -1.61 -25.09
C PHE A 178 -32.04 -2.97 -24.78
N LEU A 179 -32.74 -3.10 -23.64
CA LEU A 179 -33.39 -4.33 -23.23
C LEU A 179 -34.53 -4.74 -24.18
N THR A 180 -35.29 -3.76 -24.69
CA THR A 180 -36.32 -4.02 -25.72
C THR A 180 -35.71 -4.54 -27.03
N ARG A 181 -34.54 -4.01 -27.42
CA ARG A 181 -33.84 -4.41 -28.65
C ARG A 181 -33.22 -5.82 -28.54
N TYR A 182 -32.78 -6.23 -27.36
CA TYR A 182 -32.14 -7.52 -27.11
C TYR A 182 -32.93 -8.34 -26.07
N PRO A 183 -34.05 -8.95 -26.48
CA PRO A 183 -35.00 -9.58 -25.55
C PRO A 183 -34.47 -10.83 -24.83
N PHE A 184 -33.28 -11.33 -25.16
CA PHE A 184 -32.61 -12.39 -24.38
C PHE A 184 -32.44 -12.01 -22.90
N PHE A 185 -32.40 -10.70 -22.58
CA PHE A 185 -32.30 -10.20 -21.20
C PHE A 185 -33.66 -9.96 -20.51
N TYR A 186 -34.78 -10.36 -21.13
CA TYR A 186 -36.14 -10.09 -20.64
C TYR A 186 -36.82 -11.31 -19.96
N HIS A 187 -36.15 -12.45 -19.88
CA HIS A 187 -36.62 -13.67 -19.22
C HIS A 187 -36.03 -13.83 -17.82
#